data_AF-A0A6C0IM68-F1
#
_entry.id   AF-A0A6C0IM68-F1
#
_cell.length_a   1.000
_cell.length_b   1.000
_cell.length_c   1.000
_cell.angle_alpha   90.00
_cell.angle_beta   90.00
_cell.angle_gamma   90.00
#
_symmetry.space_group_name_H-M   'P 1'
#
loop_
_entity.id
_entity.type
_entity.pdbx_description
1 polymer ?
#
loop_
_entity_poly.entity_id
_entity_poly.type
_entity_poly.pdbx_seq_one_letter_code
_entity_poly.pdbx_strand_id
1 'polypeptide(L)'
;MPTCKKGYIMRKNYTRRLKNNTIRGTKGKQLFVLKKGELTKYGYHARLSDKTRHHALKKALADGVKPLSLYRKLIAVYVLNKNKHKSLAAIYKKDAIWSKTTPEYKLRS
;
A
#
# COMPACT_ATOMS: atom_id res chain seq x y z
N MET A 1 -13.11 -10.36 -42.14
CA MET A 1 -13.16 -10.18 -40.67
C MET A 1 -14.53 -9.64 -40.31
N PRO A 2 -15.33 -10.28 -39.44
CA PRO A 2 -16.60 -9.70 -39.02
C PRO A 2 -16.35 -8.34 -38.35
N THR A 3 -16.94 -7.27 -38.84
CA THR A 3 -16.76 -5.93 -38.30
C THR A 3 -17.88 -5.63 -37.31
N CYS A 4 -17.53 -5.27 -36.07
CA CYS A 4 -18.50 -4.94 -35.03
C CYS A 4 -19.05 -3.51 -35.24
N LYS A 5 -20.32 -3.25 -34.87
CA LYS A 5 -20.92 -1.90 -34.91
C LYS A 5 -20.09 -0.92 -34.06
N LYS A 6 -19.98 0.34 -34.49
CA LYS A 6 -19.26 1.40 -33.75
C LYS A 6 -19.75 1.48 -32.29
N GLY A 7 -18.83 1.42 -31.33
CA GLY A 7 -19.15 1.40 -29.89
C GLY A 7 -19.42 0.00 -29.30
N TYR A 8 -19.20 -1.07 -30.06
CA TYR A 8 -19.31 -2.46 -29.58
C TYR A 8 -17.96 -3.18 -29.70
N ILE A 9 -17.71 -4.13 -28.79
CA ILE A 9 -16.52 -5.00 -28.79
C ILE A 9 -16.96 -6.41 -29.17
N MET A 10 -16.26 -7.04 -30.12
CA MET A 10 -16.45 -8.45 -30.47
C MET A 10 -15.89 -9.35 -29.36
N ARG A 11 -16.70 -10.29 -28.86
CA ARG A 11 -16.31 -11.42 -28.01
C ARG A 11 -16.46 -12.72 -28.80
N LYS A 12 -15.98 -13.83 -28.25
CA LYS A 12 -15.90 -15.15 -28.93
C LYS A 12 -17.16 -15.50 -29.73
N ASN A 13 -18.36 -15.25 -29.17
CA ASN A 13 -19.64 -15.63 -29.78
C ASN A 13 -20.69 -14.49 -29.87
N TYR A 14 -20.38 -13.28 -29.38
CA TYR A 14 -21.36 -12.18 -29.33
C TYR A 14 -20.69 -10.81 -29.32
N THR A 15 -21.46 -9.74 -29.49
CA THR A 15 -20.97 -8.36 -29.40
C THR A 15 -21.49 -7.70 -28.12
N ARG A 16 -20.63 -6.97 -27.39
CA ARG A 16 -20.99 -6.24 -26.17
C ARG A 16 -20.89 -4.74 -26.42
N ARG A 17 -21.95 -3.99 -26.12
CA ARG A 17 -21.91 -2.52 -26.12
C ARG A 17 -20.88 -2.05 -25.09
N LEU A 18 -19.93 -1.21 -25.49
CA LEU A 18 -19.16 -0.42 -24.54
C LEU A 18 -20.16 0.51 -23.83
N LYS A 19 -20.36 0.32 -22.54
CA LYS A 19 -20.98 1.39 -21.75
C LYS A 19 -19.97 2.54 -21.79
N ASN A 20 -20.37 3.69 -22.33
CA ASN A 20 -19.55 4.90 -22.46
C ASN A 20 -18.96 5.40 -21.12
N ASN A 21 -19.38 4.81 -20.00
CA ASN A 21 -18.91 5.10 -18.65
C ASN A 21 -17.99 4.02 -18.03
N THR A 22 -17.58 3.01 -18.78
CA THR A 22 -16.49 2.10 -18.37
C THR A 22 -15.22 2.49 -19.08
N ILE A 23 -14.71 3.69 -18.79
CA ILE A 23 -13.27 3.94 -18.88
C ILE A 23 -12.65 2.82 -18.03
N ARG A 24 -11.74 2.02 -18.61
CA ARG A 24 -10.94 1.05 -17.83
C ARG A 24 -10.47 1.80 -16.58
N GLY A 25 -10.95 1.39 -15.41
CA GLY A 25 -11.10 2.26 -14.23
C GLY A 25 -9.98 3.30 -14.11
N THR A 26 -10.35 4.58 -14.20
CA THR A 26 -9.42 5.67 -13.91
C THR A 26 -8.81 5.39 -12.55
N LYS A 27 -7.47 5.36 -12.46
CA LYS A 27 -6.78 5.17 -11.18
C LYS A 27 -7.34 6.18 -10.19
N GLY A 28 -7.91 5.72 -9.07
CA GLY A 28 -8.45 6.60 -8.04
C GLY A 28 -7.37 7.52 -7.47
N LYS A 29 -7.78 8.48 -6.62
CA LYS A 29 -6.83 9.40 -5.97
C LYS A 29 -5.71 8.64 -5.27
N GLN A 30 -4.47 9.08 -5.47
CA GLN A 30 -3.30 8.45 -4.85
C GLN A 30 -3.38 8.55 -3.32
N LEU A 31 -3.32 7.41 -2.63
CA LEU A 31 -3.51 7.34 -1.18
C LEU A 31 -2.28 7.79 -0.37
N PHE A 32 -1.07 7.54 -0.89
CA PHE A 32 0.20 7.92 -0.28
C PHE A 32 1.34 7.88 -1.31
N VAL A 33 2.45 8.55 -0.98
CA VAL A 33 3.72 8.48 -1.72
C VAL A 33 4.73 7.73 -0.85
N LEU A 34 5.49 6.82 -1.45
CA LEU A 34 6.59 6.14 -0.76
C LEU A 34 7.89 6.92 -1.02
N LYS A 35 8.34 7.68 -0.03
CA LYS A 35 9.62 8.42 -0.11
C LYS A 35 10.76 7.57 0.45
N LYS A 36 11.88 7.52 -0.27
CA LYS A 36 13.10 6.86 0.23
C LYS A 36 13.58 7.60 1.48
N GLY A 37 13.91 6.85 2.54
CA GLY A 37 14.46 7.41 3.78
C GLY A 37 13.45 8.09 4.71
N GLU A 38 12.15 7.99 4.46
CA GLU A 38 11.15 8.68 5.31
C GLU A 38 11.08 8.12 6.73
N LEU A 39 11.32 6.82 6.92
CA LEU A 39 11.37 6.21 8.25
C LEU A 39 12.78 6.19 8.84
N THR A 40 13.82 6.33 8.01
CA THR A 40 15.20 6.34 8.49
C THR A 40 15.50 7.59 9.32
N LYS A 41 14.83 8.72 9.05
CA LYS A 41 14.92 9.91 9.93
C LYS A 41 14.47 9.67 11.37
N TYR A 42 13.65 8.64 11.61
CA TYR A 42 13.23 8.24 12.95
C TYR A 42 14.06 7.07 13.53
N GLY A 43 15.09 6.62 12.81
CA GLY A 43 15.94 5.49 13.20
C GLY A 43 15.38 4.12 12.81
N TYR A 44 14.37 4.05 11.94
CA TYR A 44 13.81 2.76 11.51
C TYR A 44 14.73 2.08 10.49
N HIS A 45 15.18 0.86 10.82
CA HIS A 45 15.86 -0.03 9.90
C HIS A 45 15.40 -1.48 10.12
N ALA A 46 15.14 -2.21 9.03
CA ALA A 46 14.65 -3.59 9.10
C ALA A 46 15.61 -4.57 9.78
N ARG A 47 16.91 -4.26 9.82
CA ARG A 47 17.94 -5.10 10.46
C ARG A 47 18.02 -4.92 11.99
N LEU A 48 17.31 -3.95 12.55
CA LEU A 48 17.32 -3.69 14.00
C LEU A 48 16.32 -4.60 14.72
N SER A 49 16.44 -4.67 16.05
CA SER A 49 15.53 -5.44 16.91
C SER A 49 14.09 -4.93 16.86
N ASP A 50 13.11 -5.78 17.18
CA ASP A 50 11.69 -5.40 17.18
C ASP A 50 11.42 -4.17 18.06
N LYS A 51 12.03 -4.13 19.26
CA LYS A 51 11.88 -3.02 20.21
C LYS A 51 12.34 -1.69 19.61
N THR A 52 13.48 -1.68 18.92
CA THR A 52 14.04 -0.45 18.33
C THR A 52 13.25 -0.01 17.10
N ARG A 53 12.78 -0.94 16.25
CA ARG A 53 11.89 -0.64 15.13
C ARG A 53 10.56 -0.05 15.61
N HIS A 54 9.93 -0.67 16.61
CA HIS A 54 8.69 -0.17 17.21
C HIS A 54 8.88 1.21 17.83
N HIS A 55 10.00 1.45 18.52
CA HIS A 55 10.33 2.77 19.06
C HIS A 55 10.46 3.82 17.95
N ALA A 56 11.14 3.51 16.84
CA ALA A 56 11.23 4.41 15.69
C ALA A 56 9.85 4.71 15.07
N LEU A 57 8.96 3.73 15.00
CA LEU A 57 7.59 3.92 14.53
C LEU A 57 6.77 4.80 15.49
N LYS A 58 6.90 4.63 16.81
CA LYS A 58 6.29 5.54 17.79
C LYS A 58 6.80 6.96 17.62
N LYS A 59 8.10 7.13 17.41
CA LYS A 59 8.70 8.45 17.14
C LYS A 59 8.13 9.09 15.88
N ALA A 60 7.88 8.30 14.83
CA ALA A 60 7.21 8.78 13.62
C ALA A 60 5.76 9.23 13.89
N LEU A 61 5.01 8.48 14.70
CA LEU A 61 3.64 8.86 15.09
C LEU A 61 3.63 10.14 15.92
N ALA A 62 4.57 10.28 16.87
CA ALA A 62 4.73 11.48 17.70
C ALA A 62 5.09 12.73 16.88
N ASP A 63 5.87 12.57 15.81
CA ASP A 63 6.22 13.64 14.85
C ASP A 63 5.05 14.02 13.91
N GLY A 64 3.86 13.43 14.09
CA GLY A 64 2.65 13.78 13.34
C GLY A 64 2.42 12.94 12.07
N VAL A 65 3.18 11.88 11.84
CA VAL A 65 2.88 10.95 10.74
C VAL A 65 1.53 10.27 10.99
N LYS A 66 0.60 10.45 10.05
CA LYS A 66 -0.75 9.86 10.14
C LYS A 66 -0.66 8.33 10.30
N PRO A 67 -1.27 7.72 11.33
CA PRO A 67 -1.19 6.27 11.60
C PRO A 67 -1.56 5.39 10.41
N LEU A 68 -2.65 5.72 9.73
CA LEU A 68 -3.12 4.99 8.54
C LEU A 68 -2.13 5.09 7.36
N SER A 69 -1.45 6.24 7.21
CA SER A 69 -0.42 6.44 6.18
C SER A 69 0.80 5.59 6.49
N LEU A 70 1.25 5.57 7.75
CA LEU A 70 2.35 4.73 8.22
C LEU A 70 2.09 3.25 7.94
N TYR A 71 0.92 2.75 8.33
CA TYR A 71 0.49 1.37 8.08
C TYR A 71 0.53 1.02 6.58
N ARG A 72 -0.08 1.86 5.74
CA ARG A 72 -0.13 1.65 4.28
C ARG A 72 1.27 1.62 3.66
N LYS A 73 2.18 2.47 4.13
CA LYS A 73 3.58 2.49 3.68
C LYS A 73 4.31 1.21 4.05
N LEU A 74 4.19 0.72 5.29
CA LEU A 74 4.79 -0.54 5.71
C LEU A 74 4.26 -1.73 4.88
N ILE A 75 2.95 -1.78 4.63
CA ILE A 75 2.34 -2.79 3.74
C ILE A 75 2.85 -2.68 2.31
N ALA A 76 3.04 -1.47 1.79
CA ALA A 76 3.58 -1.26 0.44
C ALA A 76 5.00 -1.83 0.32
N VAL A 77 5.87 -1.58 1.31
CA VAL A 77 7.23 -2.12 1.34
C VAL A 77 7.21 -3.64 1.50
N TYR A 78 6.29 -4.19 2.30
CA TYR A 78 6.05 -5.63 2.35
C TYR A 78 5.68 -6.19 0.96
N VAL A 79 4.71 -5.59 0.27
CA VAL A 79 4.24 -6.06 -1.04
C VAL A 79 5.35 -6.00 -2.09
N LEU A 80 6.19 -4.97 -2.04
CA LEU A 80 7.34 -4.85 -2.92
C LEU A 80 8.35 -6.00 -2.72
N ASN A 81 8.55 -6.42 -1.47
CA ASN A 81 9.56 -7.42 -1.10
C ASN A 81 9.04 -8.87 -1.04
N LYS A 82 7.72 -9.09 -1.03
CA LYS A 82 7.09 -10.40 -0.76
C LYS A 82 7.59 -11.56 -1.64
N ASN A 83 8.03 -11.26 -2.87
CA ASN A 83 8.50 -12.26 -3.83
C ASN A 83 10.02 -12.47 -3.80
N LYS A 84 10.80 -11.38 -3.65
CA LYS A 84 12.27 -11.41 -3.77
C LYS A 84 12.99 -11.57 -2.43
N HIS A 85 12.53 -10.87 -1.39
CA HIS A 85 13.19 -10.81 -0.09
C HIS A 85 12.18 -11.16 1.01
N LYS A 86 11.89 -12.45 1.16
CA LYS A 86 10.85 -12.97 2.07
C LYS A 86 11.12 -12.62 3.54
N SER A 87 12.38 -12.67 3.99
CA SER A 87 12.78 -12.30 5.36
C SER A 87 12.47 -10.83 5.68
N LEU A 88 12.87 -9.92 4.79
CA LEU A 88 12.54 -8.50 4.91
C LEU A 88 11.03 -8.26 4.86
N ALA A 89 10.33 -8.91 3.93
CA ALA A 89 8.89 -8.80 3.79
C ALA A 89 8.16 -9.19 5.09
N ALA A 90 8.59 -10.28 5.75
CA ALA A 90 8.02 -10.72 7.02
C ALA A 90 8.18 -9.66 8.12
N ILE A 91 9.34 -8.99 8.19
CA ILE A 91 9.60 -7.90 9.15
C ILE A 91 8.65 -6.73 8.94
N TYR A 92 8.54 -6.21 7.71
CA TYR A 92 7.63 -5.10 7.40
C TYR A 92 6.16 -5.45 7.66
N LYS A 93 5.76 -6.70 7.38
CA LYS A 93 4.41 -7.19 7.68
C LYS A 93 4.16 -7.25 9.19
N LYS A 94 5.10 -7.76 9.96
CA LYS A 94 5.03 -7.82 11.43
C LYS A 94 4.88 -6.43 12.03
N ASP A 95 5.73 -5.50 11.60
CA ASP A 95 5.71 -4.11 12.07
C ASP A 95 4.41 -3.38 11.68
N ALA A 96 3.86 -3.65 10.49
CA ALA A 96 2.57 -3.10 10.07
C ALA A 96 1.39 -3.64 10.89
N ILE A 97 1.42 -4.92 11.27
CA ILE A 97 0.39 -5.50 12.13
C ILE A 97 0.49 -4.88 13.54
N TRP A 98 1.71 -4.75 14.07
CA TRP A 98 1.96 -4.08 15.34
C TRP A 98 1.50 -2.62 15.33
N SER A 99 1.64 -1.88 14.22
CA SER A 99 1.17 -0.50 14.15
C SER A 99 -0.35 -0.35 14.25
N LYS A 100 -1.14 -1.42 14.20
CA LYS A 100 -2.59 -1.39 14.47
C LYS A 100 -2.91 -1.50 15.96
N THR A 101 -2.02 -2.04 16.77
CA THR A 101 -2.25 -2.22 18.20
C THR A 101 -2.02 -0.93 18.99
N THR A 102 -1.29 0.02 18.39
CA THR A 102 -0.97 1.32 18.99
C THR A 102 -2.21 2.19 19.17
N PRO A 103 -2.35 2.93 20.30
CA PRO A 103 -3.54 3.73 20.58
C PRO A 103 -3.79 4.80 19.51
N GLU A 104 -2.74 5.38 18.93
CA GLU A 104 -2.81 6.40 17.89
C GLU A 104 -3.54 5.89 16.64
N TYR A 105 -3.42 4.60 16.33
CA TYR A 105 -4.12 3.98 15.20
C TYR A 105 -5.60 3.74 15.54
N LYS A 106 -5.90 3.27 16.74
CA LYS A 106 -7.26 2.96 17.20
C LYS A 106 -8.14 4.20 17.38
N LEU A 107 -7.56 5.30 17.87
CA LEU A 107 -8.26 6.58 18.06
C LEU A 107 -8.69 7.25 16.74
N ARG A 108 -8.22 6.73 15.61
CA ARG A 108 -8.40 7.30 14.27
C ARG A 108 -9.18 6.36 13.33
N SER A 109 -9.42 5.10 13.75
CA SER A 109 -10.21 4.13 13.00
C SER A 109 -11.69 4.30 13.25
#